data_AF-A0A9Q5U5L4-F1
#
_entry.id   AF-A0A9Q5U5L4-F1
#
_cell.length_a   1.000
_cell.length_b   1.000
_cell.length_c   1.000
_cell.angle_alpha   90.00
_cell.angle_beta   90.00
_cell.angle_gamma   90.00
#
_symmetry.space_group_name_H-M   'P 1'
#
loop_
_entity.id
_entity.type
_entity.pdbx_description
1 polymer ?
#
loop_
_entity_poly.entity_id
_entity_poly.type
_entity_poly.pdbx_seq_one_letter_code
_entity_poly.pdbx_strand_id
1 'polypeptide(L)'
;MSYAEQALYRLKYAGNRRRRKNYHEWRLERLTGLEYRPLTPNEIRLQTQHIHPVACSLDTLFENFLKLPVARQKRAQDYSERCDRWKIDWAWHKQNYRREAILHGITQTEYAQRYRIPHRRAWNALHKAGGASLRALFWVYHRRQFQREKVENGLSVGEYIVKYQLTQKSAARQLSRRPMSAEWGQYFDIYYQSWWPEGYSVSDFAKAAGLKETTARQHLYDFPEGIIDPMLLKPFL
;
A
#
# COMPACT_ATOMS: atom_id res chain seq x y z
N MET A 1 -33.78 12.17 -16.10
CA MET A 1 -34.81 11.56 -15.22
C MET A 1 -36.01 12.48 -15.25
N SER A 2 -37.22 11.96 -15.47
CA SER A 2 -38.40 12.82 -15.64
C SER A 2 -39.03 13.16 -14.29
N TYR A 3 -39.72 14.30 -14.24
CA TYR A 3 -40.47 14.75 -13.07
C TYR A 3 -41.50 13.71 -12.59
N ALA A 4 -42.05 12.93 -13.52
CA ALA A 4 -43.07 11.91 -13.26
C ALA A 4 -42.56 10.76 -12.37
N GLU A 5 -41.31 10.31 -12.55
CA GLU A 5 -40.74 9.24 -11.72
C GLU A 5 -40.55 9.68 -10.26
N GLN A 6 -40.21 10.96 -10.04
CA GLN A 6 -40.09 11.52 -8.68
C GLN A 6 -41.44 11.63 -7.99
N ALA A 7 -42.48 12.05 -8.73
CA ALA A 7 -43.84 12.18 -8.24
C ALA A 7 -44.44 10.82 -7.84
N LEU A 8 -44.25 9.78 -8.67
CA LEU A 8 -44.73 8.43 -8.39
C LEU A 8 -44.08 7.81 -7.14
N TYR A 9 -42.77 8.02 -6.94
CA TYR A 9 -42.10 7.56 -5.71
C TYR A 9 -42.67 8.25 -4.47
N ARG A 10 -42.84 9.58 -4.52
CA ARG A 10 -43.39 10.36 -3.40
C ARG A 10 -44.82 9.94 -3.05
N LEU A 11 -45.65 9.66 -4.06
CA LEU A 11 -47.02 9.17 -3.89
C LEU A 11 -47.07 7.76 -3.30
N LYS A 12 -46.22 6.84 -3.78
CA LYS A 12 -46.20 5.43 -3.32
C LYS A 12 -45.81 5.26 -1.84
N TYR A 13 -45.08 6.22 -1.28
CA TYR A 13 -44.58 6.16 0.11
C TYR A 13 -45.09 7.32 0.99
N ALA A 14 -46.07 8.08 0.53
CA ALA A 14 -46.74 9.11 1.32
C ALA A 14 -47.55 8.45 2.44
N GLY A 15 -47.16 8.67 3.69
CA GLY A 15 -47.94 8.29 4.88
C GLY A 15 -47.25 7.38 5.89
N ASN A 16 -46.13 6.74 5.54
CA ASN A 16 -45.53 5.71 6.41
C ASN A 16 -44.10 6.06 6.81
N ARG A 17 -43.92 6.83 7.90
CA ARG A 17 -42.61 7.34 8.37
C ARG A 17 -41.56 6.24 8.55
N ARG A 18 -41.96 5.01 8.92
CA ARG A 18 -41.07 3.82 9.04
C ARG A 18 -40.65 3.20 7.70
N ARG A 19 -41.35 3.50 6.58
CA ARG A 19 -41.04 3.02 5.22
C ARG A 19 -40.53 4.12 4.28
N ARG A 20 -40.29 5.35 4.78
CA ARG A 20 -39.57 6.37 4.02
C ARG A 20 -38.09 5.96 3.91
N LYS A 21 -37.78 5.03 3.00
CA LYS A 21 -36.41 4.91 2.48
C LYS A 21 -36.03 6.30 1.97
N ASN A 22 -34.85 6.80 2.32
CA ASN A 22 -34.42 8.07 1.79
C ASN A 22 -34.35 7.93 0.25
N TYR A 23 -34.87 8.92 -0.49
CA TYR A 23 -34.95 8.86 -1.95
C TYR A 23 -33.60 8.51 -2.59
N HIS A 24 -32.52 9.03 -2.01
CA HIS A 24 -31.15 8.71 -2.41
C HIS A 24 -30.82 7.21 -2.27
N GLU A 25 -31.21 6.59 -1.14
CA GLU A 25 -30.96 5.18 -0.85
C GLU A 25 -31.70 4.28 -1.84
N TRP A 26 -33.01 4.53 -2.04
CA TRP A 26 -33.81 3.79 -3.00
C TRP A 26 -33.25 3.90 -4.42
N ARG A 27 -32.79 5.09 -4.80
CA ARG A 27 -32.22 5.31 -6.12
C ARG A 27 -30.92 4.53 -6.33
N LEU A 28 -30.06 4.50 -5.32
CA LEU A 28 -28.85 3.67 -5.34
C LEU A 28 -29.18 2.17 -5.43
N GLU A 29 -30.17 1.69 -4.68
CA GLU A 29 -30.63 0.30 -4.76
C GLU A 29 -31.10 -0.05 -6.18
N ARG A 30 -31.88 0.83 -6.81
CA ARG A 30 -32.37 0.63 -8.18
C ARG A 30 -31.24 0.62 -9.20
N LEU A 31 -30.27 1.54 -9.08
CA LEU A 31 -29.16 1.67 -10.02
C LEU A 31 -28.14 0.54 -9.90
N THR A 32 -27.95 0.00 -8.69
CA THR A 32 -26.91 -1.00 -8.41
C THR A 32 -27.45 -2.42 -8.29
N GLY A 33 -28.75 -2.60 -8.04
CA GLY A 33 -29.35 -3.88 -7.69
C GLY A 33 -28.98 -4.38 -6.29
N LEU A 34 -28.32 -3.55 -5.46
CA LEU A 34 -27.82 -3.91 -4.14
C LEU A 34 -28.59 -3.18 -3.05
N GLU A 35 -28.86 -3.85 -1.93
CA GLU A 35 -29.50 -3.21 -0.77
C GLU A 35 -28.63 -2.08 -0.19
N TYR A 36 -29.25 -0.96 0.15
CA TYR A 36 -28.57 0.15 0.79
C TYR A 36 -28.54 -0.08 2.31
N ARG A 37 -27.33 -0.30 2.84
CA ARG A 37 -27.04 -0.29 4.29
C ARG A 37 -25.93 0.69 4.67
N PRO A 38 -26.17 1.66 5.57
CA PRO A 38 -25.13 2.57 6.06
C PRO A 38 -23.90 1.82 6.58
N LEU A 39 -22.71 2.37 6.31
CA LEU A 39 -21.47 1.82 6.85
C LEU A 39 -21.39 2.10 8.35
N THR A 40 -21.04 1.07 9.11
CA THR A 40 -20.67 1.23 10.52
C THR A 40 -19.31 1.92 10.63
N PRO A 41 -19.02 2.62 11.76
CA PRO A 41 -17.70 3.24 11.98
C PRO A 41 -16.53 2.25 11.81
N ASN A 42 -16.70 1.00 12.24
CA ASN A 42 -15.70 -0.05 12.07
C ASN A 42 -15.48 -0.41 10.59
N GLU A 43 -16.53 -0.48 9.77
CA GLU A 43 -16.39 -0.73 8.33
C GLU A 43 -15.71 0.43 7.61
N ILE A 44 -15.98 1.68 8.00
CA ILE A 44 -15.29 2.86 7.49
C ILE A 44 -13.80 2.79 7.85
N ARG A 45 -13.49 2.39 9.09
CA ARG A 45 -12.11 2.20 9.56
C ARG A 45 -11.39 1.10 8.79
N LEU A 46 -12.02 -0.06 8.58
CA LEU A 46 -11.45 -1.15 7.78
C LEU A 46 -11.23 -0.76 6.31
N GLN A 47 -12.06 0.13 5.76
CA GLN A 47 -11.86 0.67 4.40
C GLN A 47 -10.70 1.68 4.31
N THR A 48 -10.28 2.26 5.43
CA THR A 48 -9.27 3.33 5.47
C THR A 48 -7.91 2.86 6.02
N GLN A 49 -7.90 1.89 6.92
CA GLN A 49 -6.71 1.39 7.59
C GLN A 49 -6.30 0.00 7.05
N HIS A 50 -5.21 -0.01 6.29
CA HIS A 50 -4.43 -1.25 6.07
C HIS A 50 -3.48 -1.42 7.22
N ILE A 51 -3.91 -2.14 8.25
CA ILE A 51 -3.06 -2.49 9.38
C ILE A 51 -2.98 -4.01 9.35
N HIS A 52 -1.96 -4.53 8.67
CA HIS A 52 -1.46 -5.83 9.11
C HIS A 52 -0.92 -5.64 10.52
N PRO A 53 -1.12 -6.58 11.44
CA PRO A 53 -0.46 -6.51 12.74
C PRO A 53 1.05 -6.35 12.53
N VAL A 54 1.71 -5.58 13.40
CA VAL A 54 3.17 -5.40 13.37
C VAL A 54 3.79 -6.78 13.37
N ALA A 55 4.56 -7.07 12.32
CA ALA A 55 5.14 -8.39 12.15
C ALA A 55 6.27 -8.61 13.17
N CYS A 56 6.29 -9.78 13.81
CA CYS A 56 7.36 -10.19 14.72
C CYS A 56 8.61 -10.73 13.98
N SER A 57 8.51 -10.94 12.67
CA SER A 57 9.60 -11.44 11.83
C SER A 57 9.50 -10.91 10.41
N LEU A 58 10.61 -10.92 9.66
CA LEU A 58 10.61 -10.61 8.22
C LEU A 58 9.70 -11.53 7.41
N ASP A 59 9.59 -12.79 7.82
CA ASP A 59 8.78 -13.81 7.14
C ASP A 59 7.32 -13.42 7.24
N THR A 60 6.85 -13.17 8.46
CA THR A 60 5.48 -12.69 8.72
C THR A 60 5.22 -11.33 8.07
N LEU A 61 6.22 -10.44 8.02
CA LEU A 61 6.14 -9.14 7.36
C LEU A 61 5.83 -9.34 5.87
N PHE A 62 6.67 -10.10 5.16
CA PHE A 62 6.49 -10.32 3.73
C PHE A 62 5.27 -11.18 3.43
N GLU A 63 4.97 -12.21 4.21
CA GLU A 63 3.71 -12.96 4.06
C GLU A 63 2.50 -12.03 4.11
N ASN A 64 2.48 -11.09 5.05
CA ASN A 64 1.40 -10.11 5.16
C ASN A 64 1.35 -9.17 3.96
N PHE A 65 2.48 -8.59 3.54
CA PHE A 65 2.53 -7.71 2.36
C PHE A 65 2.19 -8.43 1.05
N LEU A 66 2.51 -9.72 0.95
CA LEU A 66 2.38 -10.50 -0.28
C LEU A 66 1.05 -11.24 -0.40
N LYS A 67 0.26 -11.31 0.70
CA LYS A 67 -1.11 -11.83 0.67
C LYS A 67 -1.93 -11.12 -0.39
N LEU A 68 -2.61 -11.93 -1.20
CA LEU A 68 -3.54 -11.42 -2.18
C LEU A 68 -4.63 -10.61 -1.48
N PRO A 69 -4.88 -9.37 -1.91
CA PRO A 69 -5.92 -8.56 -1.32
C PRO A 69 -7.27 -9.15 -1.67
N VAL A 70 -8.09 -9.35 -0.63
CA VAL A 70 -9.46 -9.81 -0.79
C VAL A 70 -10.27 -8.63 -1.31
N ALA A 71 -10.83 -8.76 -2.51
CA ALA A 71 -11.75 -7.76 -3.05
C ALA A 71 -12.97 -7.71 -2.15
N ARG A 72 -13.29 -6.51 -1.62
CA ARG A 72 -14.52 -6.36 -0.84
C ARG A 72 -15.72 -6.44 -1.76
N GLN A 73 -16.80 -7.03 -1.26
CA GLN A 73 -18.06 -7.02 -2.00
C GLN A 73 -18.53 -5.57 -2.19
N LYS A 74 -18.86 -5.23 -3.43
CA LYS A 74 -19.42 -3.93 -3.78
C LYS A 74 -20.72 -3.73 -3.01
N ARG A 75 -20.94 -2.52 -2.50
CA ARG A 75 -22.19 -2.09 -1.87
C ARG A 75 -22.80 -0.94 -2.66
N ALA A 76 -24.10 -0.70 -2.50
CA ALA A 76 -24.80 0.39 -3.18
C ALA A 76 -24.09 1.76 -2.98
N GLN A 77 -23.52 2.00 -1.79
CA GLN A 77 -22.77 3.21 -1.44
C GLN A 77 -21.46 3.40 -2.21
N ASP A 78 -20.95 2.33 -2.82
CA ASP A 78 -19.75 2.38 -3.65
C ASP A 78 -20.05 2.93 -5.03
N TYR A 79 -21.30 3.10 -5.42
CA TYR A 79 -21.65 3.64 -6.72
C TYR A 79 -21.76 5.18 -6.67
N SER A 80 -21.15 5.85 -7.64
CA SER A 80 -21.22 7.31 -7.80
C SER A 80 -22.28 7.66 -8.84
N GLU A 81 -23.45 8.11 -8.38
CA GLU A 81 -24.54 8.57 -9.27
C GLU A 81 -24.09 9.71 -10.19
N ARG A 82 -23.23 10.61 -9.69
CA ARG A 82 -22.74 11.77 -10.46
C ARG A 82 -21.90 11.35 -11.67
N CYS A 83 -21.16 10.26 -11.54
CA CYS A 83 -20.20 9.83 -12.55
C CYS A 83 -20.63 8.57 -13.29
N ASP A 84 -21.79 7.99 -12.92
CA ASP A 84 -22.27 6.69 -13.40
C ASP A 84 -21.20 5.59 -13.34
N ARG A 85 -20.47 5.53 -12.22
CA ARG A 85 -19.32 4.64 -12.05
C ARG A 85 -19.20 4.13 -10.63
N TRP A 86 -18.70 2.91 -10.50
CA TRP A 86 -18.24 2.38 -9.22
C TRP A 86 -17.02 3.16 -8.71
N LYS A 87 -17.02 3.46 -7.41
CA LYS A 87 -15.86 4.00 -6.69
C LYS A 87 -14.75 2.96 -6.76
N ILE A 88 -13.52 3.48 -6.86
CA ILE A 88 -12.32 2.68 -6.84
C ILE A 88 -12.13 2.15 -5.41
N ASP A 89 -11.92 0.85 -5.28
CA ASP A 89 -11.58 0.25 -4.00
C ASP A 89 -10.12 0.54 -3.65
N TRP A 90 -9.87 1.74 -3.14
CA TRP A 90 -8.53 2.18 -2.79
C TRP A 90 -7.88 1.30 -1.74
N ALA A 91 -8.68 0.63 -0.92
CA ALA A 91 -8.14 -0.26 0.07
C ALA A 91 -7.43 -1.42 -0.65
N TRP A 92 -8.18 -2.15 -1.49
CA TRP A 92 -7.65 -3.21 -2.32
C TRP A 92 -6.43 -2.76 -3.15
N HIS A 93 -6.53 -1.59 -3.80
CA HIS A 93 -5.43 -1.07 -4.63
C HIS A 93 -4.18 -0.71 -3.85
N LYS A 94 -4.28 -0.20 -2.62
CA LYS A 94 -3.10 0.10 -1.79
C LYS A 94 -2.36 -1.18 -1.40
N GLN A 95 -3.09 -2.22 -0.97
CA GLN A 95 -2.47 -3.50 -0.63
C GLN A 95 -1.89 -4.18 -1.88
N ASN A 96 -2.65 -4.21 -2.97
CA ASN A 96 -2.17 -4.82 -4.21
C ASN A 96 -0.97 -4.08 -4.80
N TYR A 97 -0.96 -2.74 -4.74
CA TYR A 97 0.19 -1.96 -5.17
C TYR A 97 1.44 -2.26 -4.34
N ARG A 98 1.32 -2.33 -3.00
CA ARG A 98 2.45 -2.71 -2.13
C ARG A 98 2.99 -4.09 -2.49
N ARG A 99 2.09 -5.07 -2.66
CA ARG A 99 2.43 -6.43 -3.08
C ARG A 99 3.21 -6.43 -4.40
N GLU A 100 2.67 -5.81 -5.45
CA GLU A 100 3.34 -5.80 -6.75
C GLU A 100 4.62 -4.96 -6.76
N ALA A 101 4.67 -3.86 -6.00
CA ALA A 101 5.89 -3.08 -5.83
C ALA A 101 7.01 -3.90 -5.17
N ILE A 102 6.68 -4.75 -4.20
CA ILE A 102 7.65 -5.63 -3.51
C ILE A 102 8.04 -6.84 -4.38
N LEU A 103 7.12 -7.41 -5.17
CA LEU A 103 7.41 -8.57 -6.02
C LEU A 103 8.11 -8.24 -7.33
N HIS A 104 7.77 -7.10 -7.92
CA HIS A 104 8.13 -6.78 -9.31
C HIS A 104 8.83 -5.42 -9.44
N GLY A 105 8.90 -4.64 -8.36
CA GLY A 105 9.55 -3.33 -8.39
C GLY A 105 8.79 -2.30 -9.21
N ILE A 106 7.49 -2.49 -9.43
CA ILE A 106 6.68 -1.59 -10.26
C ILE A 106 6.46 -0.22 -9.60
N THR A 107 6.43 0.79 -10.45
CA THR A 107 6.12 2.18 -10.10
C THR A 107 4.62 2.40 -10.01
N GLN A 108 4.21 3.52 -9.39
CA GLN A 108 2.79 3.93 -9.36
C GLN A 108 2.23 4.17 -10.76
N THR A 109 3.07 4.66 -11.69
CA THR A 109 2.67 4.90 -13.08
C THR A 109 2.38 3.59 -13.80
N GLU A 110 3.29 2.60 -13.69
CA GLU A 110 3.09 1.27 -14.27
C GLU A 110 1.87 0.57 -13.66
N TYR A 111 1.69 0.69 -12.34
CA TYR A 111 0.50 0.17 -11.65
C TYR A 111 -0.79 0.80 -12.18
N ALA A 112 -0.82 2.14 -12.31
CA ALA A 112 -1.98 2.87 -12.81
C ALA A 112 -2.34 2.45 -14.25
N GLN A 113 -1.33 2.24 -15.10
CA GLN A 113 -1.52 1.74 -16.46
C GLN A 113 -2.08 0.31 -16.46
N ARG A 114 -1.47 -0.61 -15.71
CA ARG A 114 -1.89 -2.02 -15.60
C ARG A 114 -3.34 -2.16 -15.17
N TYR A 115 -3.77 -1.37 -14.20
CA TYR A 115 -5.14 -1.41 -13.64
C TYR A 115 -6.10 -0.39 -14.25
N ARG A 116 -5.70 0.32 -15.33
CA ARG A 116 -6.51 1.34 -16.01
C ARG A 116 -7.08 2.40 -15.06
N ILE A 117 -6.30 2.79 -14.06
CA ILE A 117 -6.66 3.82 -13.09
C ILE A 117 -6.17 5.18 -13.61
N PRO A 118 -7.00 6.24 -13.57
CA PRO A 118 -6.53 7.58 -13.93
C PRO A 118 -5.31 8.00 -13.10
N HIS A 119 -4.23 8.41 -13.77
CA HIS A 119 -2.92 8.66 -13.14
C HIS A 119 -3.00 9.61 -11.94
N ARG A 120 -3.67 10.76 -12.09
CA ARG A 120 -3.89 11.74 -11.00
C ARG A 120 -4.56 11.12 -9.77
N ARG A 121 -5.51 10.20 -9.98
CA ARG A 121 -6.22 9.51 -8.87
C ARG A 121 -5.31 8.48 -8.21
N ALA A 122 -4.56 7.72 -9.00
CA ALA A 122 -3.59 6.75 -8.50
C ALA A 122 -2.50 7.46 -7.68
N TRP A 123 -1.93 8.56 -8.18
CA TRP A 123 -0.95 9.37 -7.46
C TRP A 123 -1.49 9.82 -6.10
N ASN A 124 -2.65 10.48 -6.08
CA ASN A 124 -3.26 10.96 -4.83
C ASN A 124 -3.53 9.84 -3.81
N ALA A 125 -3.87 8.64 -4.25
CA ALA A 125 -4.20 7.54 -3.37
C ALA A 125 -2.98 6.70 -2.94
N LEU A 126 -1.97 6.57 -3.81
CA LEU A 126 -0.83 5.65 -3.64
C LEU A 126 0.48 6.36 -3.26
N HIS A 127 0.61 7.68 -3.40
CA HIS A 127 1.85 8.38 -3.02
C HIS A 127 2.22 8.18 -1.55
N LYS A 128 1.22 8.08 -0.66
CA LYS A 128 1.39 7.76 0.77
C LYS A 128 1.60 6.27 1.07
N ALA A 129 1.62 5.40 0.05
CA ALA A 129 1.77 3.96 0.25
C ALA A 129 3.22 3.52 0.49
N GLY A 130 4.20 4.43 0.36
CA GLY A 130 5.57 4.21 0.80
C GLY A 130 6.67 4.55 -0.22
N GLY A 131 6.39 5.05 -1.42
CA GLY A 131 7.42 5.63 -2.33
C GLY A 131 8.82 4.98 -2.29
N ALA A 132 9.80 5.68 -1.71
CA ALA A 132 11.18 5.19 -1.54
C ALA A 132 11.31 4.01 -0.57
N SER A 133 10.49 3.94 0.49
CA SER A 133 10.49 2.83 1.44
C SER A 133 9.97 1.53 0.81
N LEU A 134 9.02 1.58 -0.13
CA LEU A 134 8.63 0.39 -0.92
C LEU A 134 9.77 -0.13 -1.80
N ARG A 135 10.59 0.77 -2.37
CA ARG A 135 11.77 0.38 -3.13
C ARG A 135 12.82 -0.27 -2.24
N ALA A 136 12.98 0.21 -1.00
CA ALA A 136 13.84 -0.44 -0.01
C ALA A 136 13.33 -1.86 0.30
N LEU A 137 12.03 -2.02 0.57
CA LEU A 137 11.42 -3.32 0.85
C LEU A 137 11.52 -4.31 -0.32
N PHE A 138 11.37 -3.83 -1.56
CA PHE A 138 11.63 -4.63 -2.76
C PHE A 138 13.03 -5.25 -2.73
N TRP A 139 14.06 -4.44 -2.45
CA TRP A 139 15.43 -4.97 -2.40
C TRP A 139 15.68 -5.85 -1.17
N VAL A 140 15.10 -5.53 -0.02
CA VAL A 140 15.16 -6.40 1.17
C VAL A 140 14.55 -7.76 0.87
N TYR A 141 13.38 -7.81 0.22
CA TYR A 141 12.70 -9.03 -0.19
C TYR A 141 13.59 -9.89 -1.09
N HIS A 142 14.10 -9.29 -2.18
CA HIS A 142 14.91 -10.02 -3.15
C HIS A 142 16.27 -10.44 -2.60
N ARG A 143 16.92 -9.65 -1.74
CA ARG A 143 18.16 -10.08 -1.08
C ARG A 143 17.94 -11.26 -0.15
N ARG A 144 16.88 -11.23 0.66
CA ARG A 144 16.51 -12.35 1.53
C ARG A 144 16.22 -13.61 0.73
N GLN A 145 15.40 -13.49 -0.32
CA GLN A 145 15.06 -14.62 -1.18
C GLN A 145 16.29 -15.15 -1.94
N PHE A 146 17.15 -14.28 -2.43
CA PHE A 146 18.41 -14.68 -3.07
C PHE A 146 19.35 -15.41 -2.11
N GLN A 147 19.51 -14.93 -0.88
CA GLN A 147 20.32 -15.62 0.13
C GLN A 147 19.82 -17.04 0.41
N ARG A 148 18.50 -17.23 0.52
CA ARG A 148 17.89 -18.56 0.67
C ARG A 148 18.18 -19.46 -0.53
N GLU A 149 17.89 -18.99 -1.74
CA GLU A 149 18.09 -19.80 -2.95
C GLU A 149 19.58 -20.06 -3.26
N LYS A 150 20.46 -19.15 -2.86
CA LYS A 150 21.91 -19.35 -2.97
C LYS A 150 22.37 -20.49 -2.05
N VAL A 151 21.86 -20.56 -0.82
CA VAL A 151 22.20 -21.63 0.13
C VAL A 151 21.58 -22.95 -0.30
N GLU A 152 20.31 -22.95 -0.70
CA GLU A 152 19.57 -24.17 -1.05
C GLU A 152 19.95 -24.75 -2.41
N ASN A 153 20.12 -23.89 -3.43
CA ASN A 153 20.24 -24.30 -4.82
C ASN A 153 21.55 -23.86 -5.49
N GLY A 154 22.46 -23.20 -4.76
CA GLY A 154 23.71 -22.67 -5.32
C GLY A 154 23.51 -21.55 -6.35
N LEU A 155 22.34 -20.92 -6.37
CA LEU A 155 21.93 -20.01 -7.44
C LEU A 155 22.85 -18.78 -7.54
N SER A 156 23.31 -18.48 -8.76
CA SER A 156 24.09 -17.27 -9.03
C SER A 156 23.20 -16.02 -9.14
N VAL A 157 23.82 -14.84 -9.03
CA VAL A 157 23.12 -13.55 -9.19
C VAL A 157 22.46 -13.43 -10.56
N GLY A 158 23.13 -13.89 -11.62
CA GLY A 158 22.60 -13.84 -12.98
C GLY A 158 21.37 -14.72 -13.16
N GLU A 159 21.43 -15.96 -12.68
CA GLU A 159 20.30 -16.89 -12.70
C GLU A 159 19.11 -16.36 -11.89
N TYR A 160 19.37 -15.76 -10.72
CA TYR A 160 18.32 -15.14 -9.91
C TYR A 160 17.60 -14.01 -10.67
N ILE A 161 18.37 -13.12 -11.30
CA ILE A 161 17.82 -11.99 -12.07
C ILE A 161 16.93 -12.48 -13.20
N VAL A 162 17.36 -13.52 -13.93
CA VAL A 162 16.57 -14.12 -15.02
C VAL A 162 15.31 -14.80 -14.47
N LYS A 163 15.44 -15.62 -13.43
CA LYS A 163 14.33 -16.35 -12.80
C LYS A 163 13.23 -15.42 -12.30
N TYR A 164 13.60 -14.33 -11.63
CA TYR A 164 12.68 -13.35 -11.04
C TYR A 164 12.38 -12.14 -11.95
N GLN A 165 12.91 -12.13 -13.18
CA GLN A 165 12.71 -11.08 -14.17
C GLN A 165 13.00 -9.67 -13.63
N LEU A 166 14.12 -9.50 -12.91
CA LEU A 166 14.50 -8.21 -12.36
C LEU A 166 14.97 -7.27 -13.47
N THR A 167 14.12 -6.34 -13.89
CA THR A 167 14.39 -5.42 -15.00
C THR A 167 15.29 -4.24 -14.62
N GLN A 168 15.57 -4.04 -13.34
CA GLN A 168 16.33 -2.89 -12.87
C GLN A 168 17.81 -3.05 -13.18
N LYS A 169 18.42 -2.07 -13.87
CA LYS A 169 19.86 -2.05 -14.19
C LYS A 169 20.77 -2.23 -12.96
N SER A 170 20.30 -1.83 -11.78
CA SER A 170 21.03 -1.98 -10.52
C SER A 170 20.88 -3.35 -9.86
N ALA A 171 20.15 -4.31 -10.44
CA ALA A 171 19.82 -5.58 -9.79
C ALA A 171 21.06 -6.34 -9.32
N ALA A 172 22.07 -6.51 -10.19
CA ALA A 172 23.31 -7.19 -9.81
C ALA A 172 24.02 -6.50 -8.64
N ARG A 173 24.13 -5.16 -8.68
CA ARG A 173 24.72 -4.37 -7.59
C ARG A 173 23.93 -4.51 -6.28
N GLN A 174 22.60 -4.54 -6.37
CA GLN A 174 21.74 -4.60 -5.20
C GLN A 174 21.74 -5.98 -4.56
N LEU A 175 21.74 -7.06 -5.34
CA LEU A 175 21.82 -8.43 -4.83
C LEU A 175 23.19 -8.75 -4.22
N SER A 176 24.25 -8.13 -4.75
CA SER A 176 25.62 -8.27 -4.24
C SER A 176 25.99 -7.22 -3.18
N ARG A 177 25.05 -6.39 -2.70
CA ARG A 177 25.35 -5.36 -1.70
C ARG A 177 25.77 -6.05 -0.40
N ARG A 178 26.88 -5.58 0.18
CA ARG A 178 27.31 -6.00 1.52
C ARG A 178 26.36 -5.45 2.57
N PRO A 179 26.25 -6.11 3.74
CA PRO A 179 25.57 -5.54 4.89
C PRO A 179 26.09 -4.14 5.22
N MET A 180 25.24 -3.34 5.84
CA MET A 180 25.57 -2.02 6.34
C MET A 180 26.82 -2.06 7.23
N SER A 181 27.68 -1.03 7.13
CA SER A 181 28.86 -0.92 7.99
C SER A 181 28.47 -0.73 9.46
N ALA A 182 29.38 -1.03 10.39
CA ALA A 182 29.13 -0.84 11.82
C ALA A 182 28.78 0.62 12.17
N GLU A 183 29.46 1.57 11.55
CA GLU A 183 29.18 3.01 11.69
C GLU A 183 27.75 3.36 11.27
N TRP A 184 27.34 2.96 10.07
CA TRP A 184 25.97 3.18 9.61
C TRP A 184 24.94 2.40 10.45
N GLY A 185 25.34 1.25 10.99
CA GLY A 185 24.53 0.48 11.92
C GLY A 185 24.22 1.24 13.21
N GLN A 186 25.14 2.06 13.71
CA GLN A 186 24.90 2.93 14.88
C GLN A 186 23.93 4.06 14.55
N TYR A 187 24.14 4.76 13.42
CA TYR A 187 23.21 5.79 12.97
C TYR A 187 21.81 5.24 12.71
N PHE A 188 21.72 4.01 12.19
CA PHE A 188 20.46 3.29 12.03
C PHE A 188 19.74 3.10 13.37
N ASP A 189 20.45 2.60 14.38
CA ASP A 189 19.87 2.35 15.70
C ASP A 189 19.39 3.66 16.34
N ILE A 190 20.23 4.70 16.36
CA ILE A 190 19.88 6.02 16.91
C ILE A 190 18.64 6.59 16.21
N TYR A 191 18.63 6.55 14.87
CA TYR A 191 17.53 7.11 14.10
C TYR A 191 16.21 6.40 14.42
N TYR A 192 16.17 5.08 14.31
CA TYR A 192 14.91 4.35 14.47
C TYR A 192 14.48 4.12 15.93
N GLN A 193 15.39 4.22 16.90
CA GLN A 193 15.04 4.11 18.33
C GLN A 193 14.63 5.45 18.95
N SER A 194 15.17 6.58 18.46
CA SER A 194 14.94 7.91 19.08
C SER A 194 14.23 8.90 18.16
N TRP A 195 14.68 9.04 16.92
CA TRP A 195 14.21 10.12 16.03
C TRP A 195 12.93 9.76 15.27
N TRP A 196 12.89 8.58 14.69
CA TRP A 196 11.76 8.11 13.89
C TRP A 196 10.45 7.98 14.71
N PRO A 197 10.46 7.47 15.97
CA PRO A 197 9.27 7.46 16.81
C PRO A 197 8.73 8.86 17.16
N GLU A 198 9.60 9.88 17.18
CA GLU A 198 9.19 11.28 17.38
C GLU A 198 8.69 11.96 16.08
N GLY A 199 8.69 11.23 14.96
CA GLY A 199 8.19 11.72 13.68
C GLY A 199 9.18 12.56 12.88
N TYR A 200 10.46 12.58 13.27
CA TYR A 200 11.50 13.26 12.49
C TYR A 200 11.82 12.51 11.20
N SER A 201 12.13 13.26 10.14
CA SER A 201 12.56 12.67 8.87
C SER A 201 14.05 12.31 8.90
N VAL A 202 14.47 11.44 7.97
CA VAL A 202 15.90 11.18 7.72
C VAL A 202 16.69 12.47 7.45
N SER A 203 16.04 13.46 6.86
CA SER A 203 16.68 14.75 6.53
C SER A 203 16.99 15.57 7.78
N ASP A 204 16.09 15.51 8.78
CA ASP A 204 16.26 16.23 10.05
C ASP A 204 17.37 15.57 10.87
N PHE A 205 17.35 14.24 10.95
CA PHE A 205 18.40 13.47 11.59
C PHE A 205 19.76 13.69 10.92
N ALA A 206 19.83 13.66 9.59
CA ALA A 206 21.08 13.87 8.87
C ALA A 206 21.70 15.24 9.18
N LYS A 207 20.89 16.29 9.26
CA LYS A 207 21.36 17.63 9.64
C LYS A 207 21.89 17.65 11.07
N ALA A 208 21.17 17.06 12.02
CA ALA A 208 21.57 17.03 13.42
C ALA A 208 22.85 16.21 13.65
N ALA A 209 23.03 15.11 12.91
CA ALA A 209 24.19 14.24 12.98
C ALA A 209 25.38 14.72 12.12
N GLY A 210 25.26 15.85 11.42
CA GLY A 210 26.32 16.35 10.51
C GLY A 210 26.56 15.47 9.28
N LEU A 211 25.59 14.65 8.89
CA LEU A 211 25.67 13.72 7.78
C LEU A 211 25.17 14.35 6.47
N LYS A 212 25.76 13.93 5.35
CA LYS A 212 25.22 14.28 4.03
C LYS A 212 23.89 13.56 3.80
N GLU A 213 22.83 14.34 3.60
CA GLU A 213 21.45 13.87 3.41
C GLU A 213 21.33 12.81 2.29
N THR A 214 22.06 12.99 1.18
CA THR A 214 22.07 12.03 0.07
C THR A 214 22.65 10.67 0.46
N THR A 215 23.58 10.64 1.40
CA THR A 215 24.20 9.41 1.90
C THR A 215 23.29 8.78 2.95
N ALA A 216 22.73 9.57 3.88
CA ALA A 216 21.76 9.10 4.87
C ALA A 216 20.57 8.38 4.21
N ARG A 217 20.01 8.94 3.13
CA ARG A 217 18.90 8.34 2.36
C ARG A 217 19.25 7.04 1.60
N GLN A 218 20.51 6.61 1.58
CA GLN A 218 20.91 5.31 1.03
C GLN A 218 20.86 4.17 2.07
N HIS A 219 20.75 4.53 3.35
CA HIS A 219 20.79 3.62 4.49
C HIS A 219 19.55 3.72 5.37
N LEU A 220 18.95 4.91 5.44
CA LEU A 220 17.79 5.24 6.26
C LEU A 220 16.61 5.62 5.36
N TYR A 221 15.39 5.27 5.81
CA TYR A 221 14.16 5.48 5.06
C TYR A 221 13.04 5.92 6.01
N ASP A 222 12.21 6.84 5.55
CA ASP A 222 11.00 7.26 6.26
C ASP A 222 9.91 6.17 6.09
N PHE A 223 10.01 5.10 6.89
CA PHE A 223 9.00 4.05 6.91
C PHE A 223 7.70 4.60 7.51
N PRO A 224 6.52 4.21 6.98
CA PRO A 224 5.26 4.56 7.60
C PRO A 224 5.12 3.86 8.95
N GLU A 225 4.83 4.65 9.99
CA GLU A 225 4.68 4.19 11.37
C GLU A 225 3.58 3.11 11.50
N GLY A 226 3.82 2.14 12.37
CA GLY A 226 2.85 1.07 12.68
C GLY A 226 2.68 0.01 11.59
N ILE A 227 3.46 0.06 10.50
CA ILE A 227 3.38 -0.91 9.40
C ILE A 227 4.58 -1.87 9.40
N ILE A 228 5.78 -1.36 9.73
CA ILE A 228 7.04 -2.11 9.63
C ILE A 228 7.86 -1.80 10.87
N ASP A 229 8.47 -2.81 11.48
CA ASP A 229 9.60 -2.63 12.37
C ASP A 229 10.89 -2.53 11.53
N PRO A 230 11.54 -1.35 11.47
CA PRO A 230 12.75 -1.16 10.69
C PRO A 230 13.91 -2.06 11.15
N MET A 231 13.95 -2.46 12.43
CA MET A 231 15.03 -3.30 12.97
C MET A 231 15.13 -4.64 12.26
N LEU A 232 13.98 -5.19 11.83
CA LEU A 232 13.93 -6.41 11.02
C LEU A 232 14.64 -6.26 9.68
N LEU A 233 14.66 -5.05 9.11
CA LEU A 233 15.24 -4.78 7.79
C LEU A 233 16.75 -4.56 7.83
N LYS A 234 17.32 -4.20 8.98
CA LYS A 234 18.72 -3.78 9.14
C LYS A 234 19.75 -4.71 8.47
N PRO A 235 19.66 -6.05 8.57
CA PRO A 235 20.64 -6.96 7.94
C PRO A 235 20.62 -6.91 6.41
N PHE A 236 19.53 -6.39 5.84
CA PHE A 236 19.24 -6.43 4.41
C PHE A 236 19.24 -5.06 3.75
N LEU A 237 19.48 -3.97 4.49
CA LEU A 237 19.57 -2.61 3.96
C LEU A 237 21.01 -2.26 3.57
#